data_AF-A0A072U8T5-F1
#
_entry.id   AF-A0A072U8T5-F1
#
_cell.length_a   1.000
_cell.length_b   1.000
_cell.length_c   1.000
_cell.angle_alpha   90.00
_cell.angle_beta   90.00
_cell.angle_gamma   90.00
#
_symmetry.space_group_name_H-M   'P 1'
#
loop_
_entity.id
_entity.type
_entity.pdbx_description
1 polymer ?
#
loop_
_entity_poly.entity_id
_entity_poly.type
_entity_poly.pdbx_seq_one_letter_code
_entity_poly.pdbx_strand_id
1 'polypeptide(L)'
;MTGGRDDAAIAQALAAMARVLAQSNEQAAIGLRKEGEVEERRLDRFLRNNPPTFKGRFDPEGAQTWGQGMERIFRAMVTSDDQKSFRGFVRTLISTRSS
;
A
#
# COMPACT_ATOMS: atom_id res chain seq x y z
N MET A 1 45.01 15.55 33.73
CA MET A 1 43.73 16.13 33.28
C MET A 1 43.25 15.33 32.07
N THR A 2 42.48 14.25 32.24
CA THR A 2 42.04 13.38 31.13
C THR A 2 40.51 13.19 31.03
N GLY A 3 39.73 13.78 31.94
CA GLY A 3 38.27 13.53 32.01
C GLY A 3 37.44 14.01 30.81
N GLY A 4 37.86 15.05 30.08
CA GLY A 4 37.04 15.61 28.99
C GLY A 4 37.09 14.85 27.66
N ARG A 5 38.00 13.89 27.51
CA ARG A 5 38.19 13.16 26.23
C ARG A 5 37.16 12.05 26.05
N ASP A 6 36.73 11.45 27.14
CA ASP A 6 35.75 10.36 27.16
C ASP A 6 34.32 10.91 27.00
N ASP A 7 34.02 12.05 27.64
CA ASP A 7 32.75 12.77 27.46
C ASP A 7 32.52 13.20 26.01
N ALA A 8 33.58 13.66 25.34
CA ALA A 8 33.53 14.02 23.92
C ALA A 8 33.29 12.82 23.01
N ALA A 9 33.81 11.64 23.37
CA ALA A 9 33.58 10.40 22.62
C ALA A 9 32.13 9.91 22.79
N ILE A 10 31.59 10.00 24.02
CA ILE A 10 30.20 9.64 24.32
C ILE A 10 29.22 10.58 23.60
N ALA A 11 29.48 11.89 23.62
CA ALA A 11 28.67 12.87 22.91
C ALA A 11 28.65 12.62 21.39
N GLN A 12 29.79 12.26 20.81
CA GLN A 12 29.89 11.91 19.40
C GLN A 12 29.15 10.61 19.07
N ALA A 13 29.25 9.59 19.91
CA ALA A 13 28.52 8.34 19.75
C ALA A 13 27.00 8.57 19.78
N LEU A 14 26.51 9.36 20.74
CA LEU A 14 25.10 9.71 20.82
C LEU A 14 24.64 10.54 19.62
N ALA A 15 25.44 11.51 19.19
CA ALA A 15 25.16 12.30 18.00
C ALA A 15 25.16 11.46 16.71
N ALA A 16 26.00 10.43 16.63
CA ALA A 16 25.99 9.48 15.51
C ALA A 16 24.71 8.64 15.52
N MET A 17 24.29 8.13 16.67
CA MET A 17 23.03 7.39 16.81
C MET A 17 21.81 8.24 16.45
N ALA A 18 21.77 9.50 16.90
CA ALA A 18 20.69 10.42 16.57
C ALA A 18 20.56 10.65 15.05
N ARG A 19 21.70 10.76 14.34
CA ARG A 19 21.72 10.88 12.87
C ARG A 19 21.22 9.60 12.19
N VAL A 20 21.63 8.43 12.65
CA VAL A 20 21.17 7.14 12.11
C VAL A 20 19.67 6.97 12.29
N LEU A 21 19.12 7.33 13.45
CA LEU A 21 17.68 7.28 13.71
C LEU A 21 16.90 8.28 12.85
N ALA A 22 17.41 9.51 12.71
CA ALA A 22 16.80 10.52 11.85
C ALA A 22 16.77 10.08 10.38
N GLN A 23 17.89 9.55 9.89
CA GLN A 23 18.03 9.04 8.53
C GLN A 23 17.10 7.82 8.28
N SER A 24 16.99 6.92 9.25
CA SER A 24 16.07 5.78 9.20
C SER A 24 14.61 6.23 9.13
N ASN A 25 14.22 7.19 9.97
CA ASN A 25 12.86 7.73 9.98
C ASN A 25 12.51 8.45 8.67
N GLU A 26 13.45 9.20 8.09
CA GLU A 26 13.28 9.84 6.79
C GLU A 26 13.12 8.81 5.65
N GLN A 27 13.90 7.73 5.67
CA GLN A 27 13.76 6.62 4.71
C GLN A 27 12.41 5.91 4.83
N ALA A 28 11.93 5.67 6.06
CA ALA A 28 10.61 5.11 6.32
C ALA A 28 9.50 6.04 5.80
N ALA A 29 9.61 7.35 6.05
CA ALA A 29 8.67 8.34 5.53
C ALA A 29 8.68 8.41 4.00
N ILE A 30 9.84 8.28 3.35
CA ILE A 30 9.94 8.19 1.88
C ILE A 30 9.29 6.91 1.37
N GLY A 31 9.48 5.77 2.05
CA GLY A 31 8.82 4.50 1.72
C GLY A 31 7.30 4.63 1.74
N LEU A 32 6.74 5.15 2.83
CA LEU A 32 5.31 5.40 2.99
C LEU A 32 4.74 6.34 1.93
N ARG A 33 5.48 7.41 1.58
CA ARG A 33 5.07 8.34 0.51
C ARG A 33 5.03 7.65 -0.86
N LYS A 34 6.05 6.86 -1.17
CA LYS A 34 6.10 6.08 -2.43
C LYS A 34 4.97 5.08 -2.53
N GLU A 35 4.68 4.36 -1.44
CA GLU A 35 3.57 3.42 -1.39
C GLU A 35 2.22 4.13 -1.57
N GLY A 36 2.02 5.28 -0.92
CA GLY A 36 0.83 6.12 -1.11
C GLY A 36 0.65 6.59 -2.56
N GLU A 37 1.72 7.05 -3.21
CA GLU A 37 1.68 7.44 -4.62
C GLU A 37 1.39 6.25 -5.55
N VAL A 38 1.93 5.06 -5.27
CA VAL A 38 1.66 3.85 -6.05
C VAL A 38 0.18 3.47 -5.94
N GLU A 39 -0.38 3.53 -4.74
CA GLU A 39 -1.81 3.25 -4.52
C GLU A 39 -2.72 4.29 -5.20
N GLU A 40 -2.36 5.58 -5.12
CA GLU A 40 -3.09 6.65 -5.81
C GLU A 40 -3.09 6.45 -7.34
N ARG A 41 -1.95 6.07 -7.93
CA ARG A 41 -1.85 5.75 -9.36
C ARG A 41 -2.65 4.51 -9.75
N ARG A 42 -2.73 3.50 -8.87
CA ARG A 42 -3.58 2.31 -9.09
C ARG A 42 -5.06 2.69 -9.05
N LEU A 43 -5.46 3.53 -8.11
CA LEU A 43 -6.83 4.02 -7.99
C LEU A 43 -7.25 4.88 -9.20
N ASP A 44 -6.41 5.81 -9.65
CA ASP A 44 -6.67 6.61 -10.85
C ASP A 44 -6.88 5.72 -12.09
N ARG A 45 -6.00 4.71 -12.26
CA ARG A 45 -6.14 3.73 -13.35
C ARG A 45 -7.42 2.91 -13.23
N PHE A 46 -7.81 2.51 -12.03
CA PHE A 46 -9.05 1.77 -11.79
C PHE A 46 -10.27 2.59 -12.20
N LEU A 47 -10.36 3.84 -11.73
CA LEU A 47 -11.48 4.73 -12.04
C LEU A 47 -11.58 5.06 -13.54
N ARG A 48 -10.44 5.24 -14.21
CA ARG A 48 -10.39 5.45 -15.67
C ARG A 48 -10.92 4.28 -16.49
N ASN A 49 -10.92 3.07 -15.93
CA ASN A 49 -11.47 1.88 -16.59
C ASN A 49 -12.98 1.70 -16.33
N ASN A 50 -13.65 2.68 -15.73
CA ASN A 50 -15.09 2.73 -15.49
C ASN A 50 -15.63 1.46 -14.79
N PRO A 51 -15.26 1.25 -13.52
CA PRO A 51 -15.57 0.01 -12.81
C PRO A 51 -17.08 -0.22 -12.69
N PRO A 52 -17.57 -1.44 -12.95
CA PRO A 52 -18.99 -1.73 -12.89
C PRO A 52 -19.49 -1.61 -11.44
N THR A 53 -20.64 -0.97 -11.25
CA THR A 53 -21.27 -0.83 -9.93
C THR A 53 -21.99 -2.13 -9.54
N PHE A 54 -21.62 -2.72 -8.40
CA PHE A 54 -22.35 -3.88 -7.89
C PHE A 54 -23.71 -3.46 -7.33
N LYS A 55 -24.78 -3.95 -7.95
CA LYS A 55 -26.17 -3.59 -7.59
C LYS A 55 -26.67 -4.24 -6.31
N GLY A 56 -25.89 -5.14 -5.67
CA GLY A 56 -26.07 -5.54 -4.27
C GLY A 56 -27.30 -6.37 -3.92
N ARG A 57 -28.12 -6.72 -4.91
CA ARG A 57 -29.30 -7.59 -4.75
C ARG A 57 -28.89 -9.06 -4.84
N PHE A 58 -29.70 -9.95 -4.29
CA PHE A 58 -29.54 -11.41 -4.39
C PHE A 58 -29.76 -11.86 -5.84
N ASP A 59 -28.77 -11.58 -6.68
CA ASP A 59 -28.74 -11.78 -8.12
C ASP A 59 -27.41 -12.48 -8.44
N PRO A 60 -27.39 -13.82 -8.40
CA PRO A 60 -26.16 -14.58 -8.60
C PRO A 60 -25.56 -14.34 -9.99
N GLU A 61 -26.40 -14.10 -11.01
CA GLU A 61 -25.98 -13.79 -12.38
C GLU A 61 -25.41 -12.37 -12.49
N GLY A 62 -26.03 -11.41 -11.81
CA GLY A 62 -25.53 -10.03 -11.69
C GLY A 62 -24.20 -9.95 -10.92
N ALA A 63 -24.03 -10.77 -9.87
CA ALA A 63 -22.78 -10.88 -9.13
C ALA A 63 -21.67 -11.50 -9.97
N GLN A 64 -21.99 -12.54 -10.75
CA GLN A 64 -21.05 -13.17 -11.67
C GLN A 64 -20.59 -12.19 -12.76
N THR A 65 -21.54 -11.48 -13.38
CA THR A 65 -21.26 -10.48 -14.42
C THR A 65 -20.41 -9.34 -13.87
N TRP A 66 -20.71 -8.86 -12.67
CA TRP A 66 -19.90 -7.85 -11.98
C TRP A 66 -18.46 -8.35 -11.71
N GLY A 67 -18.31 -9.60 -11.26
CA GLY A 67 -17.02 -10.24 -11.05
C GLY A 67 -16.17 -10.31 -12.32
N GLN A 68 -16.75 -10.74 -13.45
CA GLN A 68 -16.07 -10.78 -14.74
C GLN A 68 -15.64 -9.39 -15.22
N GLY A 69 -16.50 -8.38 -15.04
CA GLY A 69 -16.18 -6.99 -15.34
C GLY A 69 -15.01 -6.45 -14.51
N MET A 70 -14.98 -6.79 -13.23
CA MET A 70 -13.85 -6.47 -12.35
C MET A 70 -12.57 -7.15 -12.83
N GLU A 71 -12.57 -8.47 -13.06
CA GLU A 71 -11.38 -9.21 -13.54
C GLU A 71 -10.78 -8.63 -14.81
N ARG A 72 -11.61 -8.15 -15.75
CA ARG A 72 -11.16 -7.50 -16.97
C ARG A 72 -10.43 -6.18 -16.71
N ILE A 73 -10.93 -5.37 -15.78
CA ILE A 73 -10.28 -4.11 -15.38
C ILE A 73 -8.97 -4.42 -14.65
N PHE A 74 -8.97 -5.36 -13.72
CA PHE A 74 -7.74 -5.76 -13.04
C PHE A 74 -6.70 -6.30 -14.01
N ARG A 75 -7.09 -7.09 -15.01
CA ARG A 75 -6.16 -7.54 -16.08
C ARG A 75 -5.61 -6.37 -16.90
N ALA A 76 -6.42 -5.36 -17.19
CA ALA A 76 -5.96 -4.14 -17.88
C ALA A 76 -5.04 -3.28 -17.00
N MET A 77 -5.14 -3.40 -15.68
CA MET A 77 -4.31 -2.69 -14.72
C MET A 77 -2.99 -3.40 -14.39
N VAL A 78 -2.98 -4.74 -14.35
CA VAL A 78 -1.87 -5.54 -13.81
C VAL A 78 -0.68 -5.62 -14.76
N THR A 79 0.44 -5.06 -14.31
CA THR A 79 1.80 -5.52 -14.62
C THR A 79 2.19 -6.54 -13.54
N SER A 80 2.86 -7.63 -13.92
CA SER A 80 2.92 -8.97 -13.30
C SER A 80 3.14 -9.17 -11.79
N ASP A 81 3.37 -8.14 -10.96
CA ASP A 81 3.67 -8.29 -9.52
C ASP A 81 2.41 -8.28 -8.61
N ASP A 82 1.28 -7.74 -9.07
CA ASP A 82 0.12 -7.41 -8.20
C ASP A 82 -0.99 -8.49 -8.09
N GLN A 83 -0.79 -9.67 -8.67
CA GLN A 83 -1.78 -10.76 -8.68
C GLN A 83 -2.13 -11.31 -7.27
N LYS A 84 -1.18 -11.29 -6.33
CA LYS A 84 -1.39 -11.84 -4.96
C LYS A 84 -2.25 -10.94 -4.09
N SER A 85 -2.07 -9.62 -4.17
CA SER A 85 -2.82 -8.64 -3.37
C SER A 85 -4.28 -8.54 -3.83
N PHE A 86 -4.52 -8.68 -5.14
CA PHE A 86 -5.86 -8.65 -5.74
C PHE A 86 -6.79 -9.75 -5.20
N ARG A 87 -6.29 -10.99 -5.11
CA ARG A 87 -7.09 -12.13 -4.63
C ARG A 87 -7.52 -11.97 -3.17
N GLY A 88 -6.72 -11.29 -2.36
CA GLY A 88 -7.05 -10.94 -0.97
C GLY A 88 -8.12 -9.87 -0.90
N PHE A 89 -7.96 -8.78 -1.66
CA PHE A 89 -8.90 -7.65 -1.65
C PHE A 89 -10.32 -8.04 -2.11
N VAL A 90 -10.45 -8.81 -3.20
CA VAL A 90 -11.75 -9.30 -3.67
C VAL A 90 -12.42 -10.21 -2.65
N ARG A 91 -11.65 -11.08 -1.98
CA ARG A 91 -12.17 -11.97 -0.95
C ARG A 91 -12.69 -11.20 0.27
N THR A 92 -12.00 -10.14 0.67
CA THR A 92 -12.43 -9.27 1.76
C THR A 92 -13.68 -8.48 1.39
N LEU A 93 -13.74 -7.89 0.19
CA LEU A 93 -14.92 -7.12 -0.26
C LEU A 93 -16.20 -7.96 -0.34
N ILE A 94 -16.10 -9.21 -0.79
CA ILE A 94 -17.24 -10.14 -0.84
C ILE A 94 -17.66 -10.53 0.59
N SER A 95 -16.71 -10.72 1.51
CA SER A 95 -17.00 -11.09 2.91
C SER A 95 -17.61 -9.96 3.73
N THR A 96 -17.19 -8.71 3.54
CA THR A 96 -17.67 -7.56 4.34
C THR A 96 -19.06 -7.11 3.95
N ARG A 97 -19.50 -7.34 2.69
CA ARG A 97 -20.82 -6.92 2.20
C ARG A 97 -21.93 -7.98 2.40
N SER A 98 -21.55 -9.15 2.94
CA SER A 98 -22.47 -10.27 3.19
C SER A 98 -22.81 -10.47 4.68
N SER A 99 -22.42 -9.51 5.55
CA SER A 99 -22.85 -9.40 6.95
C SER A 99 -23.84 -8.28 7.16
#